data_AF-A0A7K3GIL3-F1
#
_entry.id   AF-A0A7K3GIL3-F1
#
_cell.length_a   1.000
_cell.length_b   1.000
_cell.length_c   1.000
_cell.angle_alpha   90.00
_cell.angle_beta   90.00
_cell.angle_gamma   90.00
#
_symmetry.space_group_name_H-M   'P 1'
#
loop_
_entity.id
_entity.type
_entity.pdbx_description
1 polymer ?
#
loop_
_entity_poly.entity_id
_entity_poly.type
_entity_poly.pdbx_seq_one_letter_code
_entity_poly.pdbx_strand_id
1 'polypeptide(L)'
;MTSPEMTVGDLIDLLSGCDRSAPVRQAMNPFFPMAHRLAQVLQSVDETGQTVVYLAEGADPDAQLGHLPPEVAIALTWQGPVQAPPRRPRRRAGGN
;
A
#
# COMPACT_ATOMS: atom_id res chain seq x y z
N MET A 1 -10.72 -15.82 -15.65
CA MET A 1 -9.31 -16.17 -15.93
C MET A 1 -8.56 -15.95 -14.64
N THR A 2 -8.03 -17.00 -14.03
CA THR A 2 -7.11 -16.86 -12.90
C THR A 2 -5.83 -16.23 -13.45
N SER A 3 -5.52 -15.01 -13.02
CA SER A 3 -4.18 -14.48 -13.23
C SER A 3 -3.21 -15.44 -12.52
N PRO A 4 -2.07 -15.79 -13.14
CA PRO A 4 -1.06 -16.58 -12.46
C PRO A 4 -0.66 -15.89 -11.16
N GLU A 5 -0.44 -16.69 -10.11
CA GLU A 5 0.05 -16.18 -8.83
C GLU A 5 1.44 -15.56 -9.04
N MET A 6 1.67 -14.38 -8.44
CA MET A 6 2.96 -13.71 -8.51
C MET A 6 4.01 -14.55 -7.79
N THR A 7 5.14 -14.83 -8.45
CA THR A 7 6.25 -15.54 -7.83
C THR A 7 7.18 -14.59 -7.08
N VAL A 8 8.08 -15.15 -6.27
CA VAL A 8 9.17 -14.37 -5.64
C VAL A 8 10.06 -13.70 -6.69
N GLY A 9 10.30 -14.36 -7.83
CA GLY A 9 11.07 -13.79 -8.93
C GLY A 9 10.40 -12.54 -9.51
N ASP A 10 9.11 -12.64 -9.81
CA ASP A 10 8.32 -11.51 -10.33
C ASP A 10 8.33 -10.31 -9.35
N LEU A 11 8.22 -10.59 -8.04
CA LEU A 11 8.30 -9.56 -7.00
C LEU A 11 9.69 -8.88 -6.98
N ILE A 12 10.77 -9.66 -7.06
CA ILE A 12 12.14 -9.13 -7.09
C ILE A 12 12.35 -8.27 -8.34
N ASP A 13 11.87 -8.68 -9.50
CA ASP A 13 12.02 -7.93 -10.74
C ASP A 13 11.30 -6.57 -10.67
N LEU A 14 10.07 -6.55 -10.13
CA LEU A 14 9.33 -5.31 -9.89
C LEU A 14 10.05 -4.39 -8.90
N LEU A 15 10.52 -4.92 -7.77
CA LEU A 15 11.25 -4.13 -6.75
C LEU A 15 12.60 -3.65 -7.27
N SER A 16 13.27 -4.42 -8.14
CA SER A 16 14.58 -4.06 -8.70
C SER A 16 14.51 -2.85 -9.64
N GLY A 17 13.33 -2.54 -10.19
CA GLY A 17 13.07 -1.34 -10.98
C GLY A 17 12.83 -0.07 -10.15
N CYS A 18 12.64 -0.19 -8.83
CA CYS A 18 12.39 0.94 -7.94
C CYS A 18 13.69 1.52 -7.34
N ASP A 19 13.59 2.71 -6.76
CA ASP A 19 14.69 3.28 -5.96
C ASP A 19 15.01 2.35 -4.77
N ARG A 20 16.23 1.81 -4.73
CA ARG A 20 16.70 0.87 -3.70
C ARG A 20 16.75 1.45 -2.30
N SER A 21 16.74 2.78 -2.17
CA SER A 21 16.72 3.47 -0.88
C SER A 21 15.31 3.80 -0.39
N ALA A 22 14.29 3.59 -1.22
CA ALA A 22 12.91 3.90 -0.87
C ALA A 22 12.36 2.93 0.20
N PRO A 23 11.58 3.42 1.17
CA PRO A 23 10.94 2.56 2.14
C PRO A 23 9.81 1.73 1.50
N VAL A 24 9.77 0.43 1.81
CA VAL A 24 8.69 -0.48 1.38
C VAL A 24 7.54 -0.41 2.39
N ARG A 25 6.31 -0.25 1.89
CA ARG A 25 5.06 -0.24 2.68
C ARG A 25 4.04 -1.14 2.01
N GLN A 26 3.27 -1.88 2.81
CA GLN A 26 2.17 -2.70 2.34
C GLN A 26 0.90 -1.85 2.26
N ALA A 27 0.24 -1.83 1.11
CA ALA A 27 -1.06 -1.20 0.97
C ALA A 27 -2.17 -2.23 1.26
N MET A 28 -3.19 -1.85 2.02
CA MET A 28 -4.38 -2.68 2.26
C MET A 28 -5.66 -1.85 2.07
N ASN A 29 -6.73 -2.44 1.55
CA ASN A 29 -8.01 -1.76 1.40
C ASN A 29 -9.20 -2.68 1.76
N PRO A 30 -9.43 -2.97 3.05
CA PRO A 30 -10.62 -3.70 3.45
C PRO A 30 -11.88 -2.82 3.39
N PHE A 31 -11.78 -1.49 3.61
CA PHE A 31 -12.89 -0.52 3.47
C PHE A 31 -12.42 0.92 3.14
N PHE A 32 -11.17 1.25 3.48
CA PHE A 32 -10.49 2.49 3.08
C PHE A 32 -9.02 2.17 2.76
N PRO A 33 -8.41 2.81 1.75
CA PRO A 33 -7.00 2.60 1.43
C PRO A 33 -6.07 3.02 2.58
N MET A 34 -5.32 2.04 3.11
CA MET A 34 -4.43 2.20 4.25
C MET A 34 -3.02 1.71 3.91
N ALA A 35 -2.03 2.36 4.51
CA ALA A 35 -0.63 1.97 4.43
C ALA A 35 -0.20 1.29 5.73
N HIS A 36 0.50 0.17 5.60
CA HIS A 36 1.01 -0.65 6.69
C HIS A 36 2.52 -0.83 6.56
N ARG A 37 3.22 -0.92 7.70
CA ARG A 37 4.64 -1.21 7.76
C ARG A 37 4.85 -2.70 7.56
N LEU A 38 5.57 -3.05 6.51
CA LEU A 38 6.06 -4.40 6.34
C LEU A 38 7.22 -4.65 7.31
N ALA A 39 7.15 -5.74 8.07
CA ALA A 39 8.12 -6.03 9.13
C ALA A 39 8.88 -7.34 8.90
N GLN A 40 8.24 -8.36 8.31
CA GLN A 40 8.85 -9.67 8.14
C GLN A 40 8.56 -10.27 6.77
N VAL A 41 9.53 -11.04 6.27
CA VAL A 41 9.41 -11.89 5.09
C VAL A 41 9.73 -13.31 5.56
N LEU A 42 8.77 -14.21 5.45
CA LEU A 42 8.89 -15.58 5.95
C LEU A 42 8.57 -16.58 4.84
N GLN A 43 9.46 -17.54 4.60
CA GLN A 43 9.19 -18.64 3.70
C GLN A 43 8.63 -19.83 4.48
N SER A 44 7.61 -20.48 3.93
CA SER A 44 7.01 -21.69 4.47
C SER A 44 6.55 -22.62 3.35
N VAL A 45 5.88 -23.69 3.74
CA VAL A 45 5.12 -24.58 2.87
C VAL A 45 3.64 -24.47 3.27
N ASP A 46 2.74 -24.34 2.29
CA ASP A 46 1.30 -24.28 2.51
C ASP A 46 0.67 -25.69 2.69
N GLU A 47 -0.64 -25.75 2.90
CA GLU A 47 -1.38 -27.00 3.07
C GLU A 47 -1.33 -27.96 1.87
N THR A 48 -0.98 -27.46 0.68
CA THR A 48 -0.84 -28.27 -0.54
C THR A 48 0.57 -28.82 -0.74
N GLY A 49 1.52 -28.40 0.09
CA GLY A 49 2.93 -28.73 -0.07
C GLY A 49 3.70 -27.73 -0.96
N GLN A 50 3.07 -26.63 -1.37
CA GLN A 50 3.72 -25.61 -2.20
C GLN A 50 4.53 -24.65 -1.32
N THR A 51 5.73 -24.28 -1.78
CA THR A 51 6.53 -23.23 -1.12
C THR A 51 5.87 -21.87 -1.33
N VAL A 52 5.65 -21.14 -0.25
CA VAL A 52 5.02 -19.82 -0.23
C VAL A 52 5.84 -18.83 0.60
N VAL A 53 5.77 -17.55 0.26
CA VAL A 53 6.44 -16.46 1.01
C VAL A 53 5.38 -15.51 1.55
N TYR A 54 5.39 -15.32 2.86
CA TYR A 54 4.53 -14.38 3.57
C TYR A 54 5.24 -13.05 3.78
N LEU A 55 4.55 -11.97 3.40
CA LEU A 55 4.90 -10.60 3.71
C LEU A 55 4.02 -10.16 4.88
N ALA A 56 4.59 -10.07 6.08
CA ALA A 56 3.84 -9.81 7.30
C ALA A 56 4.03 -8.37 7.79
N GLU A 57 2.93 -7.76 8.22
CA GLU A 57 2.96 -6.50 8.96
C GLU A 57 3.53 -6.70 10.37
N GLY A 58 3.97 -5.60 10.99
CA GLY A 58 4.43 -5.64 12.38
C GLY A 58 3.28 -5.85 13.37
N ALA A 59 3.54 -6.51 14.49
CA ALA A 59 2.58 -6.67 15.58
C ALA A 59 2.38 -5.40 16.44
N ASP A 60 3.13 -4.33 16.13
CA ASP A 60 3.05 -3.05 16.82
C ASP A 60 1.74 -2.33 16.45
N PRO A 61 1.01 -1.71 17.41
CA PRO A 61 -0.14 -0.86 17.10
C PRO A 61 0.13 0.23 16.05
N ASP A 62 1.37 0.68 15.89
CA ASP A 62 1.77 1.67 14.89
C ASP A 62 2.15 1.05 13.52
N ALA A 63 1.86 -0.24 13.30
CA ALA A 63 2.07 -0.89 12.01
C ALA A 63 1.20 -0.25 10.92
N GLN A 64 -0.01 0.22 11.24
CA GLN A 64 -0.83 1.01 10.34
C GLN A 64 -0.36 2.47 10.34
N LEU A 65 0.26 2.91 9.25
CA LEU A 65 0.88 4.23 9.13
C LEU A 65 -0.11 5.35 8.75
N GLY A 66 -1.39 5.02 8.55
CA GLY A 66 -2.45 5.95 8.15
C GLY A 66 -2.92 5.74 6.71
N HIS A 67 -3.61 6.74 6.17
CA HIS A 67 -4.18 6.66 4.82
C HIS A 67 -3.09 6.52 3.76
N LEU A 68 -3.37 5.68 2.75
CA LEU A 68 -2.51 5.56 1.60
C LEU A 68 -2.53 6.86 0.77
N PRO A 69 -1.40 7.34 0.23
CA PRO A 69 -1.41 8.48 -0.68
C PRO A 69 -2.34 8.24 -1.88
N PRO A 70 -3.16 9.23 -2.30
CA PRO A 70 -4.17 9.05 -3.33
C PRO A 70 -3.63 8.51 -4.66
N GLU A 71 -2.43 8.94 -5.06
CA GLU A 71 -1.78 8.50 -6.30
C GLU A 71 -1.50 6.99 -6.31
N VAL A 72 -1.19 6.41 -5.14
CA VAL A 72 -0.96 4.97 -5.00
C VAL A 72 -2.29 4.22 -5.00
N ALA A 73 -3.31 4.74 -4.30
CA ALA A 73 -4.65 4.15 -4.32
C ALA A 73 -5.28 4.14 -5.73
N ILE A 74 -5.02 5.18 -6.53
CA ILE A 74 -5.44 5.25 -7.94
C ILE A 74 -4.68 4.24 -8.79
N ALA A 75 -3.35 4.13 -8.65
CA ALA A 75 -2.55 3.16 -9.40
C ALA A 75 -2.96 1.71 -9.11
N LEU A 76 -3.36 1.42 -7.87
CA LEU A 76 -3.93 0.12 -7.45
C LEU A 76 -5.40 -0.06 -7.86
N THR A 77 -6.01 0.94 -8.51
CA THR A 77 -7.43 0.97 -8.94
C THR A 77 -8.45 0.93 -7.80
N TRP A 78 -8.01 1.17 -6.56
CA TRP A 78 -8.86 1.19 -5.36
C TRP A 78 -9.65 2.49 -5.20
N GLN A 79 -9.23 3.54 -5.90
CA GLN A 79 -9.89 4.85 -5.91
C GLN A 79 -9.87 5.43 -7.34
N GLY A 80 -10.95 6.11 -7.73
CA GLY A 80 -10.96 6.89 -8.97
C GLY A 80 -10.10 8.16 -8.89
N PRO A 81 -9.75 8.78 -10.03
CA PRO A 81 -9.08 10.08 -10.02
C PRO A 81 -9.92 11.12 -9.26
N VAL A 82 -9.36 11.70 -8.20
CA VAL A 82 -10.06 12.74 -7.42
C VAL A 82 -9.42 14.09 -7.72
N GLN A 83 -10.23 15.05 -8.20
CA GLN A 83 -9.79 16.45 -8.25
C GLN A 83 -9.82 17.03 -6.83
N ALA A 84 -8.78 17.78 -6.47
CA ALA A 84 -8.75 18.48 -5.20
C ALA A 84 -9.99 19.40 -5.07
N PRO A 85 -10.69 19.38 -3.92
CA PRO A 85 -11.83 20.26 -3.73
C PRO A 85 -11.42 21.72 -3.95
N PRO A 86 -12.28 22.55 -4.59
CA PRO A 86 -11.96 23.95 -4.82
C PRO A 86 -11.66 24.64 -3.48
N ARG A 87 -10.47 25.23 -3.38
CA ARG A 87 -10.05 25.96 -2.16
C ARG A 87 -11.00 27.13 -1.95
N ARG A 88 -11.87 27.05 -0.93
CA ARG A 88 -12.71 28.18 -0.54
C ARG A 88 -11.83 29.35 -0.10
N PRO A 89 -12.06 30.58 -0.60
CA PRO A 89 -11.36 31.76 -0.12
C PRO A 89 -11.55 31.89 1.40
N ARG A 90 -10.46 32.09 2.15
CA ARG A 90 -10.56 32.37 3.59
C ARG A 90 -11.32 33.68 3.76
N ARG A 91 -12.53 33.63 4.32
CA ARG A 91 -13.27 34.82 4.74
C ARG A 91 -12.39 35.57 5.74
N ARG A 92 -11.92 36.77 5.39
CA ARG A 92 -11.37 37.69 6.38
C ARG A 92 -12.51 38.05 7.32
N ALA A 93 -12.36 37.79 8.60
CA ALA A 93 -13.22 38.38 9.62
C ALA A 93 -12.95 39.89 9.59
N GLY A 94 -13.77 40.63 8.85
CA GLY A 94 -13.81 42.08 8.93
C GLY A 94 -14.47 42.43 10.26
N GLY A 95 -13.68 42.92 11.20
CA GLY A 95 -14.19 43.54 12.42
C GLY A 95 -14.84 44.87 12.09
N ASN A 96 -15.98 45.11 12.73
CA ASN A 96 -16.51 46.44 13.03
C ASN A 96 -17.11 46.41 14.42
#